data_AF-A0A3P7J2C6-F1
#
_entry.id   AF-A0A3P7J2C6-F1
#
_cell.length_a   1.000
_cell.length_b   1.000
_cell.length_c   1.000
_cell.angle_alpha   90.00
_cell.angle_beta   90.00
_cell.angle_gamma   90.00
#
_symmetry.space_group_name_H-M   'P 1'
#
loop_
_entity.id
_entity.type
_entity.pdbx_description
1 polymer ?
#
loop_
_entity_poly.entity_id
_entity_poly.type
_entity_poly.pdbx_seq_one_letter_code
_entity_poly.pdbx_strand_id
1 'polypeptide(L)'
;MCLRTGGSPSTFLGYRSKLKEIAAEVSTAEEKKKRILPELKKKKAEYEQMAKKNSAESSELKAREVEVKNYRVRVETLEQELAAISYNEEVDTKNRDTLATYQQEVHQMQIKLNILHQKNPRIHFTYKDPFVGFNRDDVRGCIATLFRIKDPKYALALEIAAGSFLSMQHLSEVQSFFFCGFVPKSFFIGGFLIPNMT
;
A
#
# COMPACT_ATOMS: atom_id res chain seq x y z
N MET A 1 -18.78 55.88 105.57
CA MET A 1 -20.04 55.86 104.80
C MET A 1 -20.15 54.52 104.10
N CYS A 2 -21.03 53.66 104.57
CA CYS A 2 -21.26 52.34 104.00
C CYS A 2 -21.95 52.46 102.64
N LEU A 3 -21.35 51.92 101.58
CA LEU A 3 -22.01 51.78 100.28
C LEU A 3 -23.10 50.71 100.42
N ARG A 4 -24.37 51.17 100.38
CA ARG A 4 -25.56 50.31 100.34
C ARG A 4 -25.49 49.37 99.14
N THR A 5 -25.25 48.08 99.37
CA THR A 5 -25.58 47.01 98.44
C THR A 5 -27.08 46.74 98.48
N GLY A 6 -27.86 47.64 97.90
CA GLY A 6 -29.32 47.52 97.76
C GLY A 6 -29.73 46.98 96.40
N GLY A 7 -29.43 45.71 96.12
CA GLY A 7 -29.99 45.01 94.95
C GLY A 7 -31.35 44.41 95.29
N SER A 8 -32.44 44.90 94.68
CA SER A 8 -33.77 44.30 94.84
C SER A 8 -33.78 42.84 94.35
N PRO A 9 -34.38 41.88 95.08
CA PRO A 9 -34.44 40.47 94.67
C PRO A 9 -35.12 40.24 93.31
N SER A 10 -35.95 41.18 92.84
CA SER A 10 -36.72 41.10 91.59
C SER A 10 -35.89 41.33 90.32
N THR A 11 -34.82 42.12 90.36
CA THR A 11 -33.99 42.42 89.18
C THR A 11 -33.02 41.28 88.86
N PHE A 12 -32.40 40.67 89.87
CA PHE A 12 -31.50 39.52 89.69
C PHE A 12 -32.21 38.28 89.11
N LEU A 13 -33.46 38.03 89.52
CA LEU A 13 -34.27 36.96 88.94
C LEU A 13 -34.54 37.18 87.45
N GLY A 14 -34.88 38.42 87.03
CA GLY A 14 -35.15 38.74 85.63
C GLY A 14 -33.94 38.56 84.71
N TYR A 15 -32.73 38.91 85.18
CA TYR A 15 -31.49 38.64 84.44
C TYR A 15 -31.18 37.15 84.34
N ARG A 16 -31.43 36.38 85.41
CA ARG A 16 -31.26 34.92 85.41
C ARG A 16 -32.22 34.23 84.42
N SER A 17 -33.45 34.71 84.29
CA SER A 17 -34.42 34.22 83.29
C SER A 17 -33.93 34.46 81.87
N LYS A 18 -33.51 35.70 81.56
CA LYS A 18 -32.96 36.05 80.24
C LYS A 18 -31.70 35.26 79.90
N LEU A 19 -30.81 35.04 80.86
CA LEU A 19 -29.61 34.20 80.66
C LEU A 19 -29.97 32.74 80.36
N LYS A 20 -31.04 32.20 80.96
CA LYS A 20 -31.54 30.85 80.65
C LYS A 20 -32.17 30.77 79.26
N GLU A 21 -32.93 31.77 78.84
CA GLU A 21 -33.50 31.85 77.49
C GLU A 21 -32.38 31.94 76.43
N ILE A 22 -31.42 32.83 76.62
CA ILE A 22 -30.25 32.95 75.73
C ILE A 22 -29.45 31.64 75.70
N ALA A 23 -29.26 30.97 76.83
CA ALA A 23 -28.58 29.67 76.87
C ALA A 23 -29.35 28.58 76.12
N ALA A 24 -30.69 28.57 76.21
CA ALA A 24 -31.53 27.65 75.45
C ALA A 24 -31.46 27.95 73.94
N GLU A 25 -31.51 29.22 73.55
CA GLU A 25 -31.38 29.63 72.15
C GLU A 25 -30.01 29.25 71.57
N VAL A 26 -28.92 29.51 72.30
CA VAL A 26 -27.56 29.10 71.90
C VAL A 26 -27.47 27.58 71.74
N SER A 27 -28.02 26.81 72.69
CA SER A 27 -28.05 25.35 72.61
C SER A 27 -28.81 24.86 71.36
N THR A 28 -30.00 25.41 71.09
CA THR A 28 -30.78 25.04 69.90
C THR A 28 -30.09 25.45 68.60
N ALA A 29 -29.39 26.59 68.58
CA ALA A 29 -28.61 27.05 67.43
C ALA A 29 -27.38 26.16 67.19
N GLU A 30 -26.70 25.71 68.25
CA GLU A 30 -25.59 24.76 68.15
C GLU A 30 -26.04 23.39 67.63
N GLU A 31 -27.19 22.89 68.07
CA GLU A 31 -27.77 21.65 67.55
C GLU A 31 -28.13 21.77 66.07
N LYS A 32 -28.77 22.88 65.66
CA LYS A 32 -29.06 23.17 64.24
C LYS A 32 -27.78 23.23 63.41
N LYS A 33 -26.73 23.90 63.92
CA LYS A 33 -25.41 23.96 63.27
C LYS A 33 -24.79 22.56 63.13
N LYS A 34 -24.85 21.73 64.17
CA LYS A 34 -24.35 20.34 64.15
C LYS A 34 -25.10 19.47 63.15
N ARG A 35 -26.40 19.72 62.92
CA ARG A 35 -27.21 19.02 61.91
C ARG A 35 -26.93 19.49 60.48
N ILE A 36 -26.82 20.81 60.26
CA ILE A 36 -26.68 21.39 58.91
C ILE A 36 -25.26 21.24 58.36
N LEU A 37 -24.21 21.35 59.20
CA LEU A 37 -22.81 21.21 58.75
C LEU A 37 -22.51 19.93 57.95
N PRO A 38 -22.92 18.72 58.40
CA PRO A 38 -22.67 17.51 57.63
C PRO A 38 -23.48 17.46 56.33
N GLU A 39 -24.71 17.98 56.29
CA GLU A 39 -25.50 18.08 55.06
C GLU A 39 -24.85 19.02 54.04
N LEU A 40 -24.34 20.16 54.50
CA LEU A 40 -23.64 21.13 53.66
C LEU A 40 -22.33 20.55 53.12
N LYS A 41 -21.59 19.78 53.95
CA LYS A 41 -20.41 19.03 53.49
C LYS A 41 -20.76 17.97 52.44
N LYS A 42 -21.85 17.21 52.63
CA LYS A 42 -22.33 16.22 51.65
C LYS A 42 -22.69 16.88 50.33
N LYS A 43 -23.49 17.96 50.37
CA LYS A 43 -23.87 18.72 49.17
C LYS A 43 -22.66 19.29 48.44
N LYS A 44 -21.67 19.83 49.17
CA LYS A 44 -20.42 20.32 48.56
C LYS A 44 -19.65 19.20 47.85
N ALA A 45 -19.53 18.03 48.48
CA ALA A 45 -18.89 16.86 47.86
C ALA A 45 -19.65 16.36 46.62
N GLU A 46 -20.99 16.33 46.66
CA GLU A 46 -21.84 16.01 45.50
C GLU A 46 -21.59 16.99 44.34
N TYR A 47 -21.57 18.30 44.60
CA TYR A 47 -21.30 19.33 43.59
C TYR A 47 -19.90 19.20 42.99
N GLU A 48 -18.87 18.97 43.81
CA GLU A 48 -17.50 18.77 43.32
C GLU A 48 -17.39 17.51 42.46
N GLN A 49 -18.09 16.43 42.82
CA GLN A 49 -18.12 15.20 42.01
C GLN A 49 -18.87 15.43 40.69
N MET A 50 -20.00 16.13 40.71
CA MET A 50 -20.78 16.49 39.52
C MET A 50 -19.95 17.37 38.57
N ALA A 51 -19.24 18.37 39.10
CA ALA A 51 -18.38 19.25 38.32
C ALA A 51 -17.25 18.48 37.63
N LYS A 52 -16.63 17.50 38.32
CA LYS A 52 -15.60 16.63 37.73
C LYS A 52 -16.16 15.69 36.66
N LYS A 53 -17.37 15.17 36.83
CA LYS A 53 -18.04 14.33 35.81
C LYS A 53 -18.37 15.15 34.56
N ASN A 54 -18.97 16.32 34.72
CA ASN A 54 -19.30 17.21 33.60
C ASN A 54 -18.06 17.65 32.82
N SER A 55 -16.94 17.92 33.50
CA SER A 55 -15.70 18.30 32.80
C SER A 55 -15.10 17.12 32.02
N ALA A 56 -15.13 15.91 32.57
CA ALA A 56 -14.70 14.69 31.89
C ALA A 56 -15.57 14.40 30.66
N GLU A 57 -16.89 14.42 30.82
CA GLU A 57 -17.86 14.22 29.72
C GLU A 57 -17.68 15.28 28.62
N SER A 58 -17.45 16.54 28.97
CA SER A 58 -17.17 17.61 27.99
C SER A 58 -15.89 17.34 27.18
N SER A 59 -14.85 16.80 27.82
CA SER A 59 -13.60 16.45 27.13
C SER A 59 -13.78 15.26 26.19
N GLU A 60 -14.55 14.26 26.60
CA GLU A 60 -14.87 13.08 25.79
C GLU A 60 -15.73 13.46 24.57
N LEU A 61 -16.73 14.33 24.76
CA LEU A 61 -17.55 14.85 23.65
C LEU A 61 -16.69 15.56 22.59
N LYS A 62 -15.72 16.38 23.00
CA LYS A 62 -14.81 17.04 22.06
C LYS A 62 -13.94 16.03 21.30
N ALA A 63 -13.46 14.98 21.96
CA ALA A 63 -12.71 13.93 21.30
C ALA A 63 -13.58 13.20 20.26
N ARG A 64 -14.82 12.87 20.61
CA ARG A 64 -15.80 12.26 19.70
C ARG A 64 -16.15 13.17 18.52
N GLU A 65 -16.28 14.47 18.72
CA GLU A 65 -16.51 15.42 17.63
C GLU A 65 -15.36 15.44 16.61
N VAL A 66 -14.11 15.36 17.08
CA VAL A 66 -12.93 15.27 16.21
C VAL A 66 -12.93 13.93 15.45
N GLU A 67 -13.23 12.82 16.12
CA GLU A 67 -13.34 11.51 15.47
C GLU A 67 -14.41 11.52 14.36
N VAL A 68 -15.61 12.05 14.64
CA VAL A 68 -16.69 12.14 13.65
C VAL A 68 -16.28 12.97 12.45
N LYS A 69 -15.57 14.09 12.64
CA LYS A 69 -15.04 14.90 11.53
C LYS A 69 -14.03 14.10 10.70
N ASN A 70 -13.12 13.37 11.34
CA ASN A 70 -12.14 12.54 10.64
C ASN A 70 -12.81 11.42 9.84
N TYR A 71 -13.86 10.79 10.39
CA TYR A 71 -14.63 9.78 9.67
C TYR A 71 -15.35 10.36 8.46
N ARG A 72 -15.95 11.56 8.58
CA ARG A 72 -16.59 12.24 7.45
C ARG A 72 -15.61 12.52 6.32
N VAL A 73 -14.42 13.03 6.65
CA VAL A 73 -13.36 13.25 5.66
C VAL A 73 -12.95 11.93 4.99
N ARG A 74 -12.76 10.85 5.76
CA ARG A 74 -12.44 9.52 5.20
C ARG A 74 -13.53 8.98 4.27
N VAL A 75 -14.79 9.17 4.61
CA VAL A 75 -15.90 8.74 3.76
C VAL A 75 -15.88 9.53 2.46
N GLU A 76 -15.71 10.84 2.50
CA GLU A 76 -15.65 11.69 1.30
C GLU A 76 -14.46 11.32 0.40
N THR A 77 -13.28 11.07 0.98
CA THR A 77 -12.11 10.61 0.20
C THR A 77 -12.36 9.25 -0.44
N LEU A 78 -12.98 8.31 0.28
CA LEU A 78 -13.29 6.98 -0.26
C LEU A 78 -14.36 7.04 -1.36
N GLU A 79 -15.36 7.93 -1.22
CA GLU A 79 -16.35 8.17 -2.26
C GLU A 79 -15.72 8.77 -3.52
N GLN A 80 -14.78 9.70 -3.37
CA GLN A 80 -14.02 10.25 -4.49
C GLN A 80 -13.13 9.19 -5.16
N GLU A 81 -12.44 8.36 -4.38
CA GLU A 81 -11.63 7.24 -4.90
C GLU A 81 -12.51 6.22 -5.64
N LEU A 82 -13.68 5.87 -5.09
CA LEU A 82 -14.65 5.00 -5.74
C LEU A 82 -15.20 5.59 -7.04
N ALA A 83 -15.49 6.90 -7.06
CA ALA A 83 -15.93 7.58 -8.28
C ALA A 83 -14.82 7.67 -9.33
N ALA A 84 -13.55 7.79 -8.90
CA ALA A 84 -12.39 7.77 -9.78
C ALA A 84 -12.11 6.38 -10.36
N ILE A 85 -12.46 5.31 -9.64
CA ILE A 85 -12.43 3.94 -10.16
C ILE A 85 -13.63 3.76 -11.09
N SER A 86 -13.47 4.22 -12.34
CA SER A 86 -14.41 3.95 -13.43
C SER A 86 -14.29 2.49 -13.88
N TYR A 87 -14.67 1.56 -13.02
CA TYR A 87 -14.75 0.15 -13.37
C TYR A 87 -15.87 -0.05 -14.39
N ASN A 88 -15.50 -0.52 -15.57
CA ASN A 88 -16.46 -0.89 -16.62
C ASN A 88 -16.38 -2.40 -16.82
N GLU A 89 -17.41 -3.10 -16.34
CA GLU A 89 -17.51 -4.56 -16.41
C GLU A 89 -17.49 -5.07 -17.86
N GLU A 90 -18.05 -4.32 -18.81
CA GLU A 90 -18.02 -4.70 -20.23
C GLU A 90 -16.61 -4.61 -20.83
N VAL A 91 -15.79 -3.67 -20.37
CA VAL A 91 -14.40 -3.53 -20.84
C VAL A 91 -13.53 -4.62 -20.22
N ASP A 92 -13.71 -4.91 -18.93
CA ASP A 92 -12.96 -5.97 -18.24
C ASP A 92 -13.26 -7.36 -18.83
N THR A 93 -14.54 -7.66 -19.09
CA THR A 93 -14.94 -8.92 -19.75
C THR A 93 -14.35 -9.05 -21.15
N LYS A 94 -14.44 -8.00 -21.99
CA LYS A 94 -13.78 -7.97 -23.32
C LYS A 94 -12.26 -8.16 -23.23
N ASN A 95 -11.60 -7.53 -22.25
CA ASN A 95 -10.16 -7.69 -22.06
C ASN A 95 -9.80 -9.12 -21.65
N ARG A 96 -10.61 -9.79 -20.83
CA ARG A 96 -10.41 -11.20 -20.46
C ARG A 96 -10.58 -12.13 -21.66
N ASP A 97 -11.60 -11.91 -22.48
CA ASP A 97 -11.86 -12.72 -23.67
C ASP A 97 -10.76 -12.55 -24.73
N THR A 98 -10.31 -11.32 -24.95
CA THR A 98 -9.19 -11.04 -25.87
C THR A 98 -7.88 -11.65 -25.36
N LEU A 99 -7.60 -11.55 -24.06
CA LEU A 99 -6.42 -12.19 -23.46
C LEU A 99 -6.45 -13.71 -23.61
N ALA A 100 -7.60 -14.35 -23.37
CA ALA A 100 -7.77 -15.79 -23.58
C ALA A 100 -7.53 -16.19 -25.04
N THR A 101 -8.04 -15.39 -25.98
CA THR A 101 -7.85 -15.59 -27.42
C THR A 101 -6.36 -15.51 -27.80
N TYR A 102 -5.66 -14.46 -27.38
CA TYR A 102 -4.23 -14.31 -27.66
C TYR A 102 -3.39 -15.42 -27.04
N GLN A 103 -3.73 -15.89 -25.84
CA GLN A 103 -3.04 -17.02 -25.22
C GLN A 103 -3.19 -18.30 -26.06
N GLN A 104 -4.40 -18.56 -26.57
CA GLN A 104 -4.63 -19.70 -27.46
C GLN A 104 -3.84 -19.57 -28.77
N GLU A 105 -3.83 -18.38 -29.37
CA GLU A 105 -3.06 -18.13 -30.60
C GLU A 105 -1.55 -18.34 -30.38
N VAL A 106 -0.99 -17.78 -29.30
CA VAL A 106 0.42 -17.98 -28.93
C VAL A 106 0.72 -19.46 -28.75
N HIS A 107 -0.14 -20.20 -28.07
CA HIS A 107 0.04 -21.64 -27.87
C HIS A 107 0.01 -22.41 -29.20
N GLN A 108 -0.94 -22.10 -30.09
CA GLN A 108 -0.99 -22.71 -31.42
C GLN A 108 0.23 -22.38 -32.27
N MET A 109 0.72 -21.13 -32.22
CA MET A 109 1.94 -20.74 -32.91
C MET A 109 3.16 -21.47 -32.36
N GLN A 110 3.27 -21.63 -31.04
CA GLN A 110 4.34 -22.42 -30.40
C GLN A 110 4.32 -23.88 -30.85
N ILE A 111 3.14 -24.52 -30.95
CA ILE A 111 3.02 -25.88 -31.47
C ILE A 111 3.54 -25.95 -32.92
N LYS A 112 3.09 -25.04 -33.78
CA LYS A 112 3.53 -24.99 -35.19
C LYS A 112 5.04 -24.77 -35.29
N LEU A 113 5.58 -23.87 -34.48
CA LEU A 113 7.01 -23.57 -34.38
C LEU A 113 7.79 -24.84 -33.99
N ASN A 114 7.35 -25.55 -32.94
CA ASN A 114 7.99 -26.79 -32.49
C ASN A 114 7.98 -27.88 -33.57
N ILE A 115 6.88 -28.03 -34.31
CA ILE A 115 6.80 -28.97 -35.43
C ILE A 115 7.80 -28.59 -36.54
N LEU A 116 7.95 -27.30 -36.85
CA LEU A 116 8.93 -26.82 -37.82
C LEU A 116 10.37 -27.10 -37.36
N HIS A 117 10.67 -26.90 -36.08
CA HIS A 117 11.98 -27.22 -35.51
C HIS A 117 12.29 -28.71 -35.53
N GLN A 118 11.30 -29.56 -35.24
CA GLN A 118 11.46 -31.02 -35.32
C GLN A 118 11.73 -31.50 -36.76
N LYS A 119 11.04 -30.91 -37.74
CA LYS A 119 11.26 -31.24 -39.17
C LYS A 119 12.60 -30.72 -39.68
N ASN A 120 13.03 -29.56 -39.20
CA ASN A 120 14.21 -28.86 -39.71
C ASN A 120 15.23 -28.60 -38.59
N PRO A 121 15.92 -29.63 -38.07
CA PRO A 121 16.86 -29.47 -36.96
C PRO A 121 18.06 -28.60 -37.31
N ARG A 122 18.45 -28.52 -38.60
CA ARG A 122 19.60 -27.73 -39.07
C ARG A 122 19.44 -26.22 -38.92
N ILE A 123 18.20 -25.73 -38.85
CA ILE A 123 17.89 -24.29 -38.66
C ILE A 123 17.43 -23.98 -37.23
N HIS A 124 17.28 -25.01 -36.39
CA HIS A 124 16.91 -24.86 -34.99
C HIS A 124 18.17 -24.65 -34.16
N PHE A 125 18.43 -23.40 -33.81
CA PHE A 125 19.57 -23.02 -32.98
C PHE A 125 19.13 -22.80 -31.53
N THR A 126 19.67 -23.59 -30.61
CA THR A 126 19.47 -23.44 -29.17
C THR A 126 20.84 -23.28 -28.51
N TYR A 127 20.97 -22.28 -27.64
CA TYR A 127 22.18 -22.03 -26.86
C TYR A 127 21.81 -21.71 -25.41
N LYS A 128 22.77 -21.92 -24.51
CA LYS A 128 22.69 -21.44 -23.14
C LYS A 128 23.41 -20.11 -23.05
N ASP A 129 22.93 -19.24 -22.15
CA ASP A 129 23.59 -17.96 -21.94
C ASP A 129 25.06 -18.20 -21.57
N PRO A 130 26.00 -17.59 -22.32
CA PRO A 130 27.43 -17.85 -22.14
C PRO A 130 27.95 -17.31 -20.80
N PHE A 131 27.34 -16.24 -20.26
CA PHE A 131 27.65 -15.66 -18.95
C PHE A 131 26.45 -14.89 -18.37
N VAL A 132 26.50 -14.58 -17.07
CA VAL A 132 25.44 -13.86 -16.35
C VAL A 132 25.36 -12.43 -16.85
N GLY A 133 24.17 -11.99 -17.28
CA GLY A 133 23.96 -10.65 -17.85
C GLY A 133 24.25 -10.55 -19.35
N PHE A 134 24.46 -11.67 -20.04
CA PHE A 134 24.59 -11.69 -21.50
C PHE A 134 23.32 -11.16 -22.18
N ASN A 135 23.48 -10.23 -23.11
CA ASN A 135 22.38 -9.75 -23.91
C ASN A 135 22.09 -10.74 -25.06
N ARG A 136 20.89 -11.34 -25.06
CA ARG A 136 20.51 -12.31 -26.09
C ARG A 136 20.35 -11.70 -27.47
N ASP A 137 20.16 -10.38 -27.55
CA ASP A 137 20.00 -9.67 -28.81
C ASP A 137 21.29 -9.66 -29.67
N ASP A 138 22.44 -9.94 -29.06
CA ASP A 138 23.72 -10.08 -29.77
C ASP A 138 23.81 -11.36 -30.60
N VAL A 139 22.88 -12.30 -30.36
CA VAL A 139 22.79 -13.55 -31.10
C VAL A 139 21.63 -13.49 -32.07
N ARG A 140 21.95 -13.29 -33.35
CA ARG A 140 20.91 -13.18 -34.40
C ARG A 140 20.38 -14.53 -34.87
N GLY A 141 21.07 -15.63 -34.54
CA GLY A 141 20.69 -17.00 -34.90
C GLY A 141 21.22 -17.46 -36.25
N CYS A 142 20.52 -18.40 -36.89
CA CYS A 142 20.91 -18.96 -38.18
C CYS A 142 20.77 -17.95 -39.33
N ILE A 143 21.75 -17.88 -40.21
CA ILE A 143 21.73 -16.93 -41.35
C ILE A 143 20.49 -17.12 -42.23
N ALA A 144 20.03 -18.36 -42.42
CA ALA A 144 18.82 -18.69 -43.19
C ALA A 144 17.53 -18.00 -42.69
N THR A 145 17.45 -17.60 -41.41
CA THR A 145 16.26 -16.92 -40.86
C THR A 145 16.31 -15.40 -41.00
N LEU A 146 17.47 -14.83 -41.38
CA LEU A 146 17.72 -13.39 -41.38
C LEU A 146 17.34 -12.69 -42.70
N PHE A 147 17.08 -13.44 -43.77
CA PHE A 147 16.67 -12.88 -45.06
C PHE A 147 15.47 -13.61 -45.64
N ARG A 148 14.80 -12.95 -46.59
CA ARG A 148 13.69 -13.50 -47.36
C ARG A 148 14.06 -13.53 -48.83
N ILE A 149 13.75 -14.65 -49.49
CA ILE A 149 14.01 -14.82 -50.92
C ILE A 149 12.90 -14.10 -51.69
N LYS A 150 13.25 -13.18 -52.59
CA LYS A 150 12.28 -12.41 -53.40
C LYS A 150 11.47 -13.31 -54.32
N ASP A 151 12.14 -14.18 -55.06
CA ASP A 151 11.52 -15.12 -55.99
C ASP A 151 11.80 -16.57 -55.56
N PRO A 152 10.78 -17.37 -55.22
CA PRO A 152 10.96 -18.73 -54.72
C PRO A 152 11.59 -19.67 -55.75
N LYS A 153 11.55 -19.32 -57.04
CA LYS A 153 12.16 -20.08 -58.14
C LYS A 153 13.69 -20.23 -58.00
N TYR A 154 14.34 -19.27 -57.34
CA TYR A 154 15.80 -19.30 -57.12
C TYR A 154 16.20 -19.90 -55.77
N ALA A 155 15.24 -20.37 -54.96
CA ALA A 155 15.53 -20.87 -53.61
C ALA A 155 16.53 -22.03 -53.61
N LEU A 156 16.33 -23.01 -54.51
CA LEU A 156 17.22 -24.17 -54.64
C LEU A 156 18.62 -23.76 -55.12
N ALA A 157 18.72 -22.82 -56.05
CA ALA A 157 20.00 -22.35 -56.56
C ALA A 157 20.81 -21.63 -55.47
N LEU A 158 20.14 -20.80 -54.65
CA LEU A 158 20.75 -20.14 -53.49
C LEU A 158 21.15 -21.13 -52.40
N GLU A 159 20.35 -22.16 -52.16
CA GLU A 159 20.69 -23.24 -51.22
C GLU A 159 21.96 -23.97 -51.65
N ILE A 160 22.07 -24.36 -52.92
CA ILE A 160 23.25 -25.04 -53.46
C ILE A 160 24.47 -24.12 -53.45
N ALA A 161 24.29 -22.85 -53.83
CA ALA A 161 25.38 -21.88 -53.88
C ALA A 161 25.94 -21.54 -52.48
N ALA A 162 25.07 -21.44 -51.48
CA ALA A 162 25.47 -21.15 -50.11
C ALA A 162 25.93 -22.41 -49.34
N GLY A 163 25.44 -23.60 -49.71
CA GLY A 163 25.84 -24.86 -49.10
C GLY A 163 25.59 -24.89 -47.58
N SER A 164 26.60 -25.28 -46.80
CA SER A 164 26.51 -25.32 -45.32
C SER A 164 26.51 -23.94 -44.66
N PHE A 165 26.84 -22.87 -45.38
CA PHE A 165 26.93 -21.51 -44.84
C PHE A 165 25.60 -21.01 -44.27
N LEU A 166 24.45 -21.42 -44.83
CA LEU A 166 23.12 -21.01 -44.35
C LEU A 166 22.80 -21.52 -42.94
N SER A 167 23.51 -22.57 -42.50
CA SER A 167 23.40 -23.14 -41.14
C SER A 167 24.39 -22.53 -40.15
N MET A 168 25.31 -21.66 -40.59
CA MET A 168 26.21 -20.94 -39.68
C MET A 168 25.44 -19.91 -38.85
N GLN A 169 25.90 -19.73 -37.61
CA GLN A 169 25.32 -18.82 -36.63
C GLN A 169 26.07 -17.49 -36.67
N HIS A 170 25.34 -16.39 -36.71
CA HIS A 170 25.92 -15.05 -36.72
C HIS A 170 25.87 -14.44 -35.31
N LEU A 171 27.05 -14.12 -34.76
CA LEU A 171 27.22 -13.34 -33.53
C LEU A 171 27.65 -11.91 -33.90
N SER A 172 27.00 -10.89 -33.33
CA SER A 172 27.32 -9.48 -33.61
C SER A 172 28.70 -9.06 -33.11
N GLU A 173 29.19 -9.69 -32.04
CA GLU A 173 30.50 -9.39 -31.45
C GLU A 173 31.56 -10.42 -31.86
N VAL A 174 32.60 -9.92 -32.55
CA VAL A 174 33.81 -10.67 -32.89
C VAL A 174 34.65 -10.88 -31.63
N GLN A 175 34.33 -11.89 -30.84
CA GLN A 175 35.22 -12.33 -29.75
C GLN A 175 35.50 -13.83 -29.72
N SER A 176 34.74 -14.71 -30.38
CA SER A 176 35.17 -16.10 -30.58
C SER A 176 34.28 -16.79 -31.61
N PHE A 177 34.88 -17.23 -32.72
CA PHE A 177 34.32 -18.32 -33.51
C PHE A 177 34.31 -19.58 -32.64
N PHE A 178 33.24 -19.80 -31.86
CA PHE A 178 33.01 -21.07 -31.16
C PHE A 178 32.55 -22.10 -32.19
N PHE A 179 33.50 -22.64 -32.95
CA PHE A 179 33.33 -23.84 -33.75
C PHE A 179 33.15 -25.03 -32.80
N CYS A 180 31.92 -25.48 -32.60
CA CYS A 180 31.70 -26.88 -32.21
C CYS A 180 31.83 -27.72 -33.49
N GLY A 181 33.06 -28.18 -33.78
CA GLY A 181 33.33 -29.06 -34.93
C GLY A 181 34.71 -28.84 -35.54
N PHE A 182 35.71 -29.51 -34.99
CA PHE A 182 37.07 -29.56 -35.49
C PHE A 182 37.16 -30.36 -36.82
N VAL A 183 37.58 -29.72 -37.92
CA VAL A 183 38.43 -30.33 -38.97
C VAL A 183 39.31 -29.24 -39.59
N PRO A 184 40.66 -29.28 -39.44
CA PRO A 184 41.57 -28.40 -40.15
C PRO A 184 42.10 -29.07 -41.44
N LYS A 185 42.19 -28.29 -42.52
CA LYS A 185 43.41 -28.07 -43.34
C LYS A 185 43.01 -27.40 -44.66
N SER A 186 43.49 -26.17 -44.83
CA SER A 186 43.52 -25.39 -46.08
C SER A 186 42.20 -25.18 -46.82
N PHE A 187 41.61 -23.99 -46.67
CA PHE A 187 40.76 -23.42 -47.72
C PHE A 187 41.12 -21.95 -47.90
N PHE A 188 41.87 -21.71 -48.98
CA PHE A 188 42.12 -20.40 -49.56
C PHE A 188 40.94 -20.14 -50.50
N ILE A 189 40.15 -19.09 -50.29
CA ILE A 189 39.34 -18.51 -51.37
C ILE A 189 39.68 -17.03 -51.44
N GLY A 190 40.06 -16.65 -52.65
CA GLY A 190 40.52 -15.33 -53.04
C GLY A 190 39.55 -14.22 -52.66
N GLY A 191 40.15 -13.04 -52.52
CA GLY A 191 39.44 -11.82 -52.23
C GLY A 191 38.27 -11.58 -53.18
N PHE A 192 37.14 -11.24 -52.59
CA PHE A 192 36.10 -10.51 -53.27
C PHE A 192 35.69 -9.35 -52.35
N LEU A 193 36.11 -8.15 -52.74
CA LEU A 193 35.64 -6.90 -52.18
C LEU A 193 34.17 -6.76 -52.60
N ILE A 194 33.24 -6.72 -51.64
CA ILE A 194 31.89 -6.25 -51.91
C ILE A 194 31.94 -4.73 -51.70
N PRO A 195 31.73 -3.89 -52.73
CA PRO A 195 31.64 -2.45 -52.54
C PRO A 195 30.35 -2.15 -51.77
N ASN A 196 30.46 -1.25 -50.79
CA ASN A 196 29.31 -0.63 -50.13
C ASN A 196 28.42 0.01 -51.20
N MET A 197 27.16 -0.41 -51.26
CA MET A 197 26.10 0.34 -51.95
C MET A 197 25.35 1.10 -50.87
N THR A 198 25.54 2.42 -50.89
CA THR A 198 24.63 3.43 -50.32
C THR A 198 23.22 3.27 -50.85
#